data_AF-A0AAD9YFD8-F1
#
_entry.id   AF-A0AAD9YFD8-F1
#
_cell.length_a   1.000
_cell.length_b   1.000
_cell.length_c   1.000
_cell.angle_alpha   90.00
_cell.angle_beta   90.00
_cell.angle_gamma   90.00
#
_symmetry.space_group_name_H-M   'P 1'
#
loop_
_entity.id
_entity.type
_entity.pdbx_description
1 polymer ?
#
loop_
_entity_poly.entity_id
_entity_poly.type
_entity_poly.pdbx_seq_one_letter_code
_entity_poly.pdbx_strand_id
1 'polypeptide(L)'
;MAHSSPSRRSHSKDYVKQSPERGFVADFLSENRNSELSHRDALAAAQLEHERVRLAALRVYEVHQLQEEKQRLEAEQRRIAQLQKEEEERLKAEAAVRAEQERLRELKARQIPQLPPEPEPEPLKPEVVLPKKQEPQVNGNASQAVKVEATAPAPQRLQPTPVANASAPALQTAKTPLAAPLPTLAKEPSAAPAQANGFLTKPAEPPKPVAQLAAAAVPAKSADADRYAEIHQALKKLRKDVEALSKQPGSPLKGKLGDMRRQIRKSIGQLTAGKGANVTPMNTINVTLRESLASVQSPPIDVGLYVLRNREPVVGAVHNGEQLPALFVYLLNILSKAIIGQFANEGGANTKSAEPVGIVTAQIFSNKDYHWRGVSLIDILISKFRVACPVLFGSRGNDKTQAGRQAIGWRKEDGNWIPEQAHNDRMTGLGAGFAAIALRDFSKASKTNPYPPTNYWKAMAQIVNSPPQLISNTQYIVLKSMIDGHQQRFINFYGNAALAALRLALVEFPRKAPAGATAAQALSVLADVMRRDSGLDLS
;
A
#
# COMPACT_ATOMS: atom_id res chain seq x y z
N MET A 1 88.54 -5.39 7.63
CA MET A 1 87.70 -4.70 8.64
C MET A 1 86.74 -5.72 9.25
N ALA A 2 86.27 -5.47 10.49
CA ALA A 2 85.17 -6.10 11.24
C ALA A 2 84.61 -7.51 10.84
N HIS A 3 84.75 -8.46 11.78
CA HIS A 3 83.72 -9.36 12.34
C HIS A 3 82.68 -10.03 11.39
N SER A 4 82.69 -11.35 11.19
CA SER A 4 82.31 -12.47 12.12
C SER A 4 80.83 -12.91 12.03
N SER A 5 80.62 -14.13 11.52
CA SER A 5 79.48 -15.03 11.81
C SER A 5 79.62 -15.64 13.24
N PRO A 6 78.65 -16.40 13.85
CA PRO A 6 77.66 -17.28 13.17
C PRO A 6 76.30 -17.59 13.88
N SER A 7 75.54 -18.47 13.21
CA SER A 7 74.70 -19.57 13.74
C SER A 7 73.34 -19.37 14.43
N ARG A 8 72.42 -20.23 13.94
CA ARG A 8 71.14 -20.71 14.49
C ARG A 8 70.97 -20.72 16.03
N ARG A 9 69.74 -20.44 16.47
CA ARG A 9 69.07 -21.23 17.52
C ARG A 9 67.59 -21.44 17.18
N SER A 10 67.07 -22.63 17.43
CA SER A 10 65.66 -23.01 17.26
C SER A 10 65.01 -23.25 18.61
N HIS A 11 63.77 -22.81 18.82
CA HIS A 11 62.89 -23.31 19.88
C HIS A 11 61.42 -23.32 19.42
N SER A 12 60.54 -23.87 20.27
CA SER A 12 59.11 -24.13 20.06
C SER A 12 58.32 -22.87 19.68
N LYS A 13 57.18 -22.94 18.96
CA LYS A 13 56.11 -23.96 18.88
C LYS A 13 55.30 -24.11 20.17
N ASP A 14 54.81 -22.99 20.69
CA ASP A 14 54.02 -22.92 21.92
C ASP A 14 52.72 -22.11 21.73
N TYR A 15 51.59 -22.71 22.15
CA TYR A 15 50.26 -22.14 22.47
C TYR A 15 49.77 -20.91 21.66
N VAL A 16 48.68 -20.96 20.88
CA VAL A 16 47.40 -21.67 21.12
C VAL A 16 46.96 -21.59 22.59
N LYS A 17 46.73 -20.35 23.06
CA LYS A 17 45.79 -20.07 24.14
C LYS A 17 44.45 -19.76 23.46
N GLN A 18 43.54 -20.72 23.29
CA GLN A 18 42.61 -21.19 24.32
C GLN A 18 41.96 -20.05 25.10
N SER A 19 40.65 -19.89 24.92
CA SER A 19 39.83 -18.92 25.64
C SER A 19 39.83 -19.22 27.15
N PRO A 20 39.93 -18.20 28.01
CA PRO A 20 39.66 -18.36 29.44
C PRO A 20 38.14 -18.45 29.70
N GLU A 21 37.53 -19.55 29.24
CA GLU A 21 36.23 -20.05 29.71
C GLU A 21 36.39 -20.58 31.15
N ARG A 22 36.64 -19.66 32.09
CA ARG A 22 36.62 -19.83 33.56
C ARG A 22 36.80 -18.45 34.22
N GLY A 23 35.76 -17.97 34.89
CA GLY A 23 35.74 -16.65 35.54
C GLY A 23 34.36 -16.10 35.86
N PHE A 24 33.28 -16.66 35.29
CA PHE A 24 31.89 -16.21 35.50
C PHE A 24 31.31 -16.46 36.92
N VAL A 25 32.16 -16.74 37.91
CA VAL A 25 31.80 -16.90 39.33
C VAL A 25 32.88 -16.23 40.20
N ALA A 26 32.75 -14.92 40.43
CA ALA A 26 33.38 -14.21 41.57
C ALA A 26 32.88 -12.76 41.72
N ASP A 27 32.72 -12.01 40.62
CA ASP A 27 32.49 -10.55 40.68
C ASP A 27 31.19 -10.16 41.41
N PHE A 28 30.11 -10.90 41.18
CA PHE A 28 28.83 -10.72 41.88
C PHE A 28 28.92 -10.91 43.40
N LEU A 29 29.96 -11.60 43.89
CA LEU A 29 30.22 -11.95 45.28
C LEU A 29 31.37 -11.13 45.91
N SER A 30 31.91 -10.12 45.21
CA SER A 30 32.97 -9.28 45.76
C SER A 30 32.43 -8.33 46.84
N GLU A 31 33.06 -8.30 48.02
CA GLU A 31 32.61 -7.46 49.15
C GLU A 31 32.68 -5.95 48.82
N ASN A 32 33.57 -5.57 47.90
CA ASN A 32 33.73 -4.19 47.42
C ASN A 32 32.72 -3.77 46.33
N ARG A 33 31.79 -4.63 45.89
CA ARG A 33 30.81 -4.35 44.84
C ARG A 33 29.92 -3.13 45.10
N ASN A 34 29.61 -2.86 46.36
CA ASN A 34 28.81 -1.70 46.78
C ASN A 34 29.69 -0.56 47.34
N SER A 35 30.99 -0.57 47.06
CA SER A 35 31.88 0.54 47.39
C SER A 35 31.63 1.74 46.47
N GLU A 36 31.81 2.96 46.99
CA GLU A 36 31.66 4.17 46.20
C GLU A 36 32.63 4.20 45.00
N LEU A 37 33.84 3.66 45.17
CA LEU A 37 34.83 3.51 44.11
C LEU A 37 34.32 2.63 42.96
N SER A 38 33.77 1.44 43.26
CA SER A 38 33.22 0.54 42.23
C SER A 38 32.10 1.21 41.43
N HIS A 39 31.24 2.00 42.06
CA HIS A 39 30.22 2.79 41.37
C HIS A 39 30.80 3.92 40.51
N ARG A 40 31.86 4.60 40.96
CA ARG A 40 32.53 5.68 40.19
C ARG A 40 33.28 5.11 38.98
N ASP A 41 33.97 3.98 39.14
CA ASP A 41 34.65 3.28 38.04
C ASP A 41 33.66 2.73 37.01
N ALA A 42 32.53 2.16 37.46
CA ALA A 42 31.46 1.71 36.57
C ALA A 42 30.82 2.87 35.76
N LEU A 43 30.64 4.05 36.39
CA LEU A 43 30.16 5.25 35.70
C LEU A 43 31.19 5.78 34.68
N ALA A 44 32.48 5.78 35.02
CA ALA A 44 33.54 6.18 34.09
C ALA A 44 33.65 5.21 32.88
N ALA A 45 33.57 3.89 33.11
CA ALA A 45 33.54 2.89 32.05
C ALA A 45 32.31 3.06 31.14
N ALA A 46 31.13 3.33 31.72
CA ALA A 46 29.91 3.60 30.95
C ALA A 46 30.00 4.90 30.12
N GLN A 47 30.68 5.93 30.61
CA GLN A 47 30.96 7.15 29.86
C GLN A 47 31.90 6.89 28.67
N LEU A 48 32.99 6.16 28.87
CA LEU A 48 33.95 5.81 27.81
C LEU A 48 33.29 4.99 26.68
N GLU A 49 32.47 3.99 27.01
CA GLU A 49 31.72 3.24 25.99
C GLU A 49 30.63 4.09 25.31
N HIS A 50 29.98 5.02 26.03
CA HIS A 50 29.05 5.96 25.41
C HIS A 50 29.74 6.89 24.40
N GLU A 51 30.92 7.42 24.72
CA GLU A 51 31.72 8.23 23.79
C GLU A 51 32.22 7.41 22.61
N ARG A 52 32.69 6.17 22.85
CA ARG A 52 33.09 5.23 21.79
C ARG A 52 31.95 4.96 20.81
N VAL A 53 30.74 4.69 21.30
CA VAL A 53 29.54 4.50 20.47
C VAL A 53 29.16 5.78 19.72
N ARG A 54 29.23 6.95 20.36
CA ARG A 54 29.00 8.26 19.72
C ARG A 54 29.99 8.53 18.57
N LEU A 55 31.28 8.28 18.78
CA LEU A 55 32.32 8.45 17.76
C LEU A 55 32.27 7.37 16.66
N ALA A 56 31.69 6.20 16.92
CA ALA A 56 31.35 5.24 15.86
C ALA A 56 30.15 5.73 15.02
N ALA A 57 29.08 6.21 15.67
CA ALA A 57 27.88 6.70 14.99
C ALA A 57 28.17 7.92 14.09
N LEU A 58 29.02 8.85 14.53
CA LEU A 58 29.44 10.01 13.73
C LEU A 58 30.16 9.58 12.44
N ARG A 59 31.13 8.66 12.53
CA ARG A 59 31.86 8.15 11.34
C ARG A 59 30.94 7.40 10.37
N VAL A 60 29.96 6.65 10.87
CA VAL A 60 28.95 5.99 10.02
C VAL A 60 28.06 7.02 9.32
N TYR A 61 27.70 8.11 10.00
CA TYR A 61 26.93 9.21 9.41
C TYR A 61 27.72 9.95 8.32
N GLU A 62 29.00 10.27 8.55
CA GLU A 62 29.91 10.89 7.57
C GLU A 62 30.05 10.04 6.30
N VAL A 63 30.29 8.73 6.46
CA VAL A 63 30.37 7.79 5.33
C VAL A 63 29.04 7.72 4.56
N HIS A 64 27.90 7.74 5.27
CA HIS A 64 26.58 7.76 4.63
C HIS A 64 26.33 9.05 3.83
N GLN A 65 26.74 10.22 4.33
CA GLN A 65 26.63 11.48 3.59
C GLN A 65 27.46 11.46 2.30
N LEU A 66 28.73 11.03 2.38
CA LEU A 66 29.60 10.89 1.20
C LEU A 66 29.04 9.89 0.17
N GLN A 67 28.38 8.82 0.64
CA GLN A 67 27.73 7.85 -0.23
C GLN A 67 26.47 8.41 -0.91
N GLU A 68 25.66 9.22 -0.21
CA GLU A 68 24.55 9.95 -0.84
C GLU A 68 25.04 10.96 -1.90
N GLU A 69 26.07 11.75 -1.60
CA GLU A 69 26.61 12.74 -2.54
C GLU A 69 27.16 12.07 -3.80
N LYS A 70 27.90 10.97 -3.65
CA LYS A 70 28.36 10.18 -4.79
C LYS A 70 27.18 9.64 -5.63
N GLN A 71 26.12 9.14 -5.00
CA GLN A 71 24.94 8.64 -5.73
C GLN A 71 24.21 9.77 -6.48
N ARG A 72 24.16 10.99 -5.94
CA ARG A 72 23.59 12.17 -6.63
C ARG A 72 24.42 12.52 -7.87
N LEU A 73 25.75 12.59 -7.74
CA LEU A 73 26.66 12.86 -8.86
C LEU A 73 26.59 11.78 -9.95
N GLU A 74 26.55 10.49 -9.57
CA GLU A 74 26.36 9.39 -10.54
C GLU A 74 25.00 9.47 -11.26
N ALA A 75 23.93 9.89 -10.57
CA ALA A 75 22.61 10.05 -11.18
C ALA A 75 22.54 11.27 -12.12
N GLU A 76 23.24 12.35 -11.79
CA GLU A 76 23.34 13.54 -12.62
C GLU A 76 24.18 13.29 -13.89
N GLN A 77 25.34 12.65 -13.76
CA GLN A 77 26.16 12.22 -14.90
C GLN A 77 25.39 11.30 -15.86
N ARG A 78 24.59 10.35 -15.33
CA ARG A 78 23.73 9.49 -16.15
C ARG A 78 22.66 10.29 -16.92
N ARG A 79 22.08 11.33 -16.32
CA ARG A 79 21.14 12.22 -17.02
C ARG A 79 21.80 13.03 -18.14
N ILE A 80 22.97 13.61 -17.88
CA ILE A 80 23.74 14.35 -18.89
C ILE A 80 24.10 13.42 -20.06
N ALA A 81 24.57 12.21 -19.78
CA ALA A 81 24.89 11.21 -20.80
C ALA A 81 23.66 10.63 -21.54
N GLN A 82 22.44 10.78 -21.01
CA GLN A 82 21.20 10.48 -21.74
C GLN A 82 20.85 11.63 -22.70
N LEU A 83 20.86 12.87 -22.22
CA LEU A 83 20.57 14.05 -23.04
C LEU A 83 21.55 14.18 -24.23
N GLN A 84 22.84 13.93 -24.01
CA GLN A 84 23.85 13.93 -25.09
C GLN A 84 23.57 12.88 -26.17
N LYS A 85 23.03 11.70 -25.80
CA LYS A 85 22.63 10.67 -26.79
C LYS A 85 21.37 11.08 -27.55
N GLU A 86 20.39 11.65 -26.88
CA GLU A 86 19.18 12.19 -27.52
C GLU A 86 19.52 13.32 -28.51
N GLU A 87 20.48 14.20 -28.16
CA GLU A 87 21.01 15.23 -29.07
C GLU A 87 21.79 14.63 -30.26
N GLU A 88 22.67 13.65 -30.03
CA GLU A 88 23.37 12.93 -31.10
C GLU A 88 22.40 12.22 -32.06
N GLU A 89 21.36 11.56 -31.55
CA GLU A 89 20.34 10.88 -32.35
C GLU A 89 19.53 11.87 -33.18
N ARG A 90 19.16 13.03 -32.61
CA ARG A 90 18.52 14.11 -33.37
C ARG A 90 19.42 14.68 -34.47
N LEU A 91 20.72 14.87 -34.20
CA LEU A 91 21.66 15.37 -35.20
C LEU A 91 21.83 14.37 -36.37
N LYS A 92 21.91 13.08 -36.06
CA LYS A 92 21.98 12.00 -37.06
C LYS A 92 20.70 11.90 -37.89
N ALA A 93 19.53 12.08 -37.27
CA ALA A 93 18.25 12.12 -37.97
C ALA A 93 18.15 13.31 -38.94
N GLU A 94 18.57 14.51 -38.53
CA GLU A 94 18.58 15.69 -39.41
C GLU A 94 19.54 15.51 -40.60
N ALA A 95 20.73 14.96 -40.35
CA ALA A 95 21.70 14.65 -41.41
C ALA A 95 21.15 13.64 -42.44
N ALA A 96 20.43 12.61 -41.98
CA ALA A 96 19.78 11.64 -42.87
C ALA A 96 18.71 12.29 -43.77
N VAL A 97 17.85 13.14 -43.20
CA VAL A 97 16.83 13.90 -43.97
C VAL A 97 17.48 14.83 -44.99
N ARG A 98 18.61 15.47 -44.64
CA ARG A 98 19.34 16.36 -45.55
C ARG A 98 19.92 15.58 -46.75
N ALA A 99 20.55 14.43 -46.50
CA ALA A 99 21.08 13.56 -47.55
C ALA A 99 19.98 12.99 -48.47
N GLU A 100 18.80 12.68 -47.93
CA GLU A 100 17.64 12.27 -48.75
C GLU A 100 17.14 13.41 -49.65
N GLN A 101 17.07 14.64 -49.14
CA GLN A 101 16.71 15.81 -49.94
C GLN A 101 17.72 16.10 -51.06
N GLU A 102 19.02 15.93 -50.79
CA GLU A 102 20.07 16.07 -51.81
C GLU A 102 19.95 15.00 -52.90
N ARG A 103 19.75 13.73 -52.52
CA ARG A 103 19.49 12.64 -53.47
C ARG A 103 18.23 12.89 -54.32
N LEU A 104 17.17 13.45 -53.74
CA LEU A 104 15.96 13.84 -54.48
C LEU A 104 16.19 15.04 -55.42
N ARG A 105 17.12 15.94 -55.11
CA ARG A 105 17.54 17.03 -56.02
C ARG A 105 18.38 16.49 -57.18
N GLU A 106 19.32 15.58 -56.92
CA GLU A 106 20.12 14.93 -57.98
C GLU A 106 19.24 14.15 -58.97
N LEU A 107 18.29 13.36 -58.46
CA LEU A 107 17.35 12.61 -59.30
C LEU A 107 16.51 13.54 -60.18
N LYS A 108 16.03 14.67 -59.64
CA LYS A 108 15.31 15.69 -60.42
C LYS A 108 16.20 16.39 -61.45
N ALA A 109 17.44 16.73 -61.09
CA ALA A 109 18.39 17.34 -62.01
C ALA A 109 18.75 16.42 -63.20
N ARG A 110 18.81 15.10 -62.97
CA ARG A 110 18.98 14.09 -64.04
C ARG A 110 17.73 13.84 -64.88
N GLN A 111 16.58 14.43 -64.54
CA GLN A 111 15.29 14.20 -65.19
C GLN A 111 14.85 15.34 -66.13
N ILE A 112 15.74 16.29 -66.45
CA ILE A 112 15.47 17.44 -67.33
C ILE A 112 16.29 17.33 -68.62
N PRO A 113 15.70 16.89 -69.74
CA PRO A 113 16.29 17.04 -71.08
C PRO A 113 16.37 18.51 -71.50
N GLN A 114 17.40 18.85 -72.28
CA GLN A 114 17.52 20.17 -72.91
C GLN A 114 16.58 20.30 -74.13
N LEU A 115 16.03 21.50 -74.36
CA LEU A 115 15.43 21.89 -75.65
C LEU A 115 16.23 23.07 -76.27
N PRO A 116 16.44 23.09 -77.60
CA PRO A 116 16.99 24.25 -78.33
C PRO A 116 16.01 25.45 -78.44
N PRO A 117 16.46 26.62 -78.96
CA PRO A 117 15.77 27.92 -78.80
C PRO A 117 14.91 28.40 -80.00
N GLU A 118 14.09 29.42 -79.75
CA GLU A 118 13.46 30.32 -80.74
C GLU A 118 13.65 31.81 -80.34
N PRO A 119 13.56 32.79 -81.27
CA PRO A 119 14.09 34.15 -81.06
C PRO A 119 13.06 35.30 -80.80
N GLU A 120 13.65 36.44 -80.43
CA GLU A 120 13.22 37.86 -80.31
C GLU A 120 12.02 38.38 -81.14
N PRO A 121 11.29 39.42 -80.64
CA PRO A 121 11.70 40.82 -80.88
C PRO A 121 11.50 41.85 -79.73
N GLU A 122 12.55 42.64 -79.43
CA GLU A 122 12.68 44.12 -79.61
C GLU A 122 11.59 45.15 -79.11
N PRO A 123 11.92 46.46 -78.85
CA PRO A 123 12.30 46.90 -77.49
C PRO A 123 11.73 48.30 -77.03
N LEU A 124 12.34 48.92 -76.00
CA LEU A 124 12.19 50.33 -75.49
C LEU A 124 10.98 50.58 -74.54
N LYS A 125 10.99 51.55 -73.59
CA LYS A 125 11.73 52.83 -73.39
C LYS A 125 11.92 53.17 -71.87
N PRO A 126 12.73 54.19 -71.44
CA PRO A 126 13.31 54.25 -70.08
C PRO A 126 13.10 55.52 -69.19
N GLU A 127 13.56 55.38 -67.93
CA GLU A 127 14.30 56.36 -67.07
C GLU A 127 13.64 57.37 -66.06
N VAL A 128 14.52 57.95 -65.21
CA VAL A 128 14.39 58.85 -64.03
C VAL A 128 14.22 58.15 -62.66
N VAL A 129 15.03 58.26 -61.57
CA VAL A 129 16.36 58.81 -61.14
C VAL A 129 16.24 59.52 -59.76
N LEU A 130 16.56 58.80 -58.67
CA LEU A 130 17.29 59.21 -57.43
C LEU A 130 16.80 60.45 -56.59
N PRO A 131 17.43 60.90 -55.46
CA PRO A 131 18.64 60.45 -54.73
C PRO A 131 18.61 60.37 -53.15
N LYS A 132 19.50 59.53 -52.56
CA LYS A 132 20.38 59.71 -51.33
C LYS A 132 19.71 60.17 -49.98
N LYS A 133 20.26 60.09 -48.74
CA LYS A 133 21.54 59.73 -48.03
C LYS A 133 21.15 59.46 -46.52
N GLN A 134 21.92 59.09 -45.47
CA GLN A 134 23.31 58.69 -45.13
C GLN A 134 23.31 58.04 -43.71
N GLU A 135 24.37 57.33 -43.28
CA GLU A 135 24.68 57.03 -41.85
C GLU A 135 25.60 58.11 -41.21
N PRO A 136 25.81 58.15 -39.86
CA PRO A 136 26.91 57.38 -39.24
C PRO A 136 26.64 56.85 -37.80
N GLN A 137 27.59 56.07 -37.25
CA GLN A 137 27.62 55.54 -35.87
C GLN A 137 28.39 56.45 -34.87
N VAL A 138 28.26 56.20 -33.54
CA VAL A 138 29.36 55.98 -32.55
C VAL A 138 28.83 55.90 -31.09
N ASN A 139 29.60 55.23 -30.20
CA ASN A 139 29.30 54.90 -28.78
C ASN A 139 29.04 56.09 -27.82
N GLY A 140 28.29 55.85 -26.73
CA GLY A 140 28.20 56.73 -25.55
C GLY A 140 27.50 56.09 -24.33
N ASN A 141 28.01 56.33 -23.11
CA ASN A 141 27.62 55.64 -21.87
C ASN A 141 26.41 56.24 -21.11
N ALA A 142 25.64 55.34 -20.47
CA ALA A 142 25.04 55.42 -19.12
C ALA A 142 23.82 56.32 -18.74
N SER A 143 23.02 55.75 -17.83
CA SER A 143 22.20 56.36 -16.75
C SER A 143 20.83 57.02 -17.00
N GLN A 144 19.79 56.39 -16.39
CA GLN A 144 18.61 56.99 -15.70
C GLN A 144 17.58 57.80 -16.54
N ALA A 145 16.25 57.77 -16.35
CA ALA A 145 15.40 57.23 -15.27
C ALA A 145 13.92 56.94 -15.69
N VAL A 146 13.32 55.89 -15.10
CA VAL A 146 11.97 55.80 -14.45
C VAL A 146 10.65 56.22 -15.19
N LYS A 147 9.61 55.34 -15.04
CA LYS A 147 8.16 55.50 -15.36
C LYS A 147 7.79 55.51 -16.87
N VAL A 148 6.57 55.15 -17.30
CA VAL A 148 5.24 55.06 -16.61
C VAL A 148 4.54 53.68 -16.82
N GLU A 149 4.07 53.14 -15.70
CA GLU A 149 2.81 52.41 -15.44
C GLU A 149 1.79 52.20 -16.60
N ALA A 150 1.32 50.97 -16.81
CA ALA A 150 0.21 50.64 -17.73
C ALA A 150 -0.71 49.54 -17.16
N THR A 151 -2.02 49.74 -17.21
CA THR A 151 -3.05 48.85 -16.65
C THR A 151 -3.50 47.77 -17.63
N ALA A 152 -3.84 46.58 -17.11
CA ALA A 152 -4.32 45.44 -17.90
C ALA A 152 -5.69 44.93 -17.43
N PRO A 153 -6.76 45.01 -18.25
CA PRO A 153 -8.02 44.30 -18.02
C PRO A 153 -7.97 42.86 -18.58
N ALA A 154 -8.81 41.97 -18.05
CA ALA A 154 -8.76 40.53 -18.31
C ALA A 154 -9.57 40.06 -19.54
N PRO A 155 -9.16 38.97 -20.22
CA PRO A 155 -9.97 38.30 -21.23
C PRO A 155 -11.05 37.40 -20.63
N GLN A 156 -12.20 37.31 -21.29
CA GLN A 156 -13.33 36.48 -20.88
C GLN A 156 -13.32 35.07 -21.50
N ARG A 157 -14.31 34.26 -21.11
CA ARG A 157 -14.46 32.82 -21.29
C ARG A 157 -15.52 32.49 -22.35
N LEU A 158 -15.19 31.64 -23.32
CA LEU A 158 -16.17 31.01 -24.23
C LEU A 158 -16.08 29.49 -24.22
N GLN A 159 -17.11 28.83 -24.77
CA GLN A 159 -17.37 27.39 -24.69
C GLN A 159 -17.44 26.77 -26.10
N PRO A 160 -17.12 25.48 -26.28
CA PRO A 160 -17.32 24.77 -27.54
C PRO A 160 -18.75 24.21 -27.69
N THR A 161 -19.23 24.12 -28.93
CA THR A 161 -20.53 23.54 -29.32
C THR A 161 -20.36 22.33 -30.27
N PRO A 162 -21.38 21.46 -30.45
CA PRO A 162 -21.18 20.06 -30.86
C PRO A 162 -21.51 19.74 -32.33
N VAL A 163 -21.33 18.47 -32.71
CA VAL A 163 -21.83 17.85 -33.96
C VAL A 163 -22.49 16.50 -33.62
N ALA A 164 -23.47 16.03 -34.39
CA ALA A 164 -24.28 14.84 -34.05
C ALA A 164 -24.79 14.03 -35.25
N ASN A 165 -25.09 12.74 -34.97
CA ASN A 165 -25.99 11.79 -35.65
C ASN A 165 -25.81 11.41 -37.14
N ALA A 166 -25.69 10.10 -37.36
CA ALA A 166 -26.23 9.34 -38.50
C ALA A 166 -26.69 7.95 -37.99
N SER A 167 -27.55 7.22 -38.74
CA SER A 167 -28.42 6.18 -38.14
C SER A 167 -28.62 4.92 -38.98
N ALA A 168 -28.88 3.78 -38.28
CA ALA A 168 -29.63 2.60 -38.75
C ALA A 168 -29.00 1.76 -39.90
N PRO A 169 -29.51 0.55 -40.24
CA PRO A 169 -30.71 -0.15 -39.75
C PRO A 169 -30.46 -1.56 -39.18
N ALA A 170 -31.56 -2.26 -38.84
CA ALA A 170 -31.58 -3.63 -38.32
C ALA A 170 -32.20 -4.62 -39.32
N LEU A 171 -32.05 -5.91 -39.06
CA LEU A 171 -32.81 -6.99 -39.72
C LEU A 171 -33.53 -7.86 -38.69
N GLN A 172 -34.82 -8.08 -38.92
CA GLN A 172 -35.65 -9.05 -38.19
C GLN A 172 -36.07 -10.15 -39.16
N THR A 173 -36.13 -11.40 -38.68
CA THR A 173 -37.08 -12.40 -39.17
C THR A 173 -37.62 -13.16 -37.97
N ALA A 174 -38.88 -13.59 -38.03
CA ALA A 174 -39.59 -14.24 -36.93
C ALA A 174 -40.40 -15.44 -37.45
N LYS A 175 -40.59 -16.46 -36.58
CA LYS A 175 -41.73 -17.39 -36.62
C LYS A 175 -41.83 -18.21 -35.32
N THR A 176 -42.99 -18.15 -34.71
CA THR A 176 -43.55 -19.02 -33.65
C THR A 176 -44.57 -19.99 -34.27
N PRO A 177 -45.28 -20.84 -33.51
CA PRO A 177 -44.92 -21.67 -32.33
C PRO A 177 -45.34 -23.16 -32.53
N LEU A 178 -45.03 -24.07 -31.59
CA LEU A 178 -46.02 -25.06 -31.07
C LEU A 178 -45.52 -25.91 -29.86
N ALA A 179 -46.50 -26.54 -29.20
CA ALA A 179 -46.46 -27.80 -28.43
C ALA A 179 -45.66 -27.89 -27.10
N ALA A 180 -46.37 -28.33 -26.05
CA ALA A 180 -45.83 -29.02 -24.88
C ALA A 180 -45.85 -30.55 -25.09
N PRO A 181 -45.28 -31.34 -24.18
CA PRO A 181 -46.16 -32.27 -23.45
C PRO A 181 -45.88 -32.39 -21.94
N LEU A 182 -46.85 -32.99 -21.24
CA LEU A 182 -46.84 -33.38 -19.83
C LEU A 182 -46.25 -34.81 -19.63
N PRO A 183 -45.95 -35.26 -18.40
CA PRO A 183 -45.15 -36.47 -18.16
C PRO A 183 -45.93 -37.79 -18.32
N THR A 184 -45.19 -38.88 -18.55
CA THR A 184 -45.68 -40.26 -18.51
C THR A 184 -45.38 -40.95 -17.18
N LEU A 185 -46.28 -41.88 -16.81
CA LEU A 185 -46.28 -42.65 -15.56
C LEU A 185 -45.90 -44.13 -15.79
N ALA A 186 -45.78 -44.87 -14.69
CA ALA A 186 -45.67 -46.33 -14.57
C ALA A 186 -44.24 -46.93 -14.81
N LYS A 187 -43.87 -48.06 -14.18
CA LYS A 187 -44.72 -49.04 -13.47
C LYS A 187 -44.00 -49.74 -12.29
N GLU A 188 -44.76 -49.99 -11.22
CA GLU A 188 -44.56 -50.99 -10.15
C GLU A 188 -44.71 -52.45 -10.70
N PRO A 189 -44.55 -53.57 -9.94
CA PRO A 189 -44.58 -53.78 -8.48
C PRO A 189 -43.36 -54.62 -7.95
N SER A 190 -43.27 -55.21 -6.75
CA SER A 190 -44.28 -55.57 -5.71
C SER A 190 -43.68 -55.58 -4.30
N ALA A 191 -44.51 -55.81 -3.27
CA ALA A 191 -44.19 -55.63 -1.85
C ALA A 191 -44.50 -56.85 -0.96
N ALA A 192 -43.95 -56.80 0.27
CA ALA A 192 -44.42 -57.48 1.49
C ALA A 192 -44.27 -59.03 1.53
N PRO A 193 -44.41 -59.68 2.72
CA PRO A 193 -44.74 -59.14 4.04
C PRO A 193 -43.70 -59.39 5.15
N ALA A 194 -43.96 -58.83 6.34
CA ALA A 194 -43.21 -59.08 7.57
C ALA A 194 -43.87 -60.19 8.41
N GLN A 195 -43.11 -60.76 9.36
CA GLN A 195 -43.64 -61.43 10.55
C GLN A 195 -42.83 -61.00 11.78
N ALA A 196 -43.42 -61.16 12.97
CA ALA A 196 -42.88 -60.68 14.24
C ALA A 196 -42.82 -61.81 15.29
N ASN A 197 -41.75 -61.80 16.09
CA ASN A 197 -41.50 -62.44 17.40
C ASN A 197 -39.99 -62.27 17.69
N GLY A 198 -39.48 -62.30 18.94
CA GLY A 198 -40.13 -62.37 20.24
C GLY A 198 -39.15 -62.85 21.32
N PHE A 199 -38.87 -62.00 22.32
CA PHE A 199 -38.13 -62.28 23.56
C PHE A 199 -36.60 -62.57 23.53
N LEU A 200 -35.91 -61.91 24.49
CA LEU A 200 -34.69 -62.28 25.24
C LEU A 200 -33.59 -63.16 24.61
N THR A 201 -32.36 -62.62 24.55
CA THR A 201 -31.28 -62.93 25.53
C THR A 201 -30.05 -62.03 25.34
N LYS A 202 -29.19 -61.94 26.37
CA LYS A 202 -27.91 -61.20 26.37
C LYS A 202 -26.75 -62.17 26.64
N PRO A 203 -25.70 -62.16 25.82
CA PRO A 203 -24.33 -62.36 26.32
C PRO A 203 -23.43 -61.13 26.04
N ALA A 204 -22.15 -61.22 26.40
CA ALA A 204 -21.21 -60.09 26.45
C ALA A 204 -20.24 -59.99 25.25
N GLU A 205 -19.44 -58.91 25.25
CA GLU A 205 -18.37 -58.58 24.30
C GLU A 205 -17.33 -59.69 24.06
N PRO A 206 -16.64 -59.61 22.92
CA PRO A 206 -15.20 -59.35 22.97
C PRO A 206 -14.84 -57.98 22.36
N PRO A 207 -13.88 -57.24 22.94
CA PRO A 207 -13.60 -55.86 22.56
C PRO A 207 -12.89 -55.76 21.19
N LYS A 208 -13.17 -54.67 20.46
CA LYS A 208 -12.41 -54.24 19.27
C LYS A 208 -11.87 -52.81 19.46
N PRO A 209 -10.76 -52.44 18.78
CA PRO A 209 -9.97 -51.28 19.19
C PRO A 209 -10.70 -49.94 19.04
N VAL A 210 -10.39 -49.00 19.94
CA VAL A 210 -10.85 -47.61 19.86
C VAL A 210 -10.16 -46.91 18.68
N ALA A 211 -10.76 -47.01 17.50
CA ALA A 211 -10.43 -46.17 16.37
C ALA A 211 -10.83 -44.72 16.72
N GLN A 212 -9.87 -43.92 17.20
CA GLN A 212 -10.06 -42.50 17.43
C GLN A 212 -10.38 -41.82 16.09
N LEU A 213 -11.66 -41.53 15.87
CA LEU A 213 -12.10 -40.62 14.83
C LEU A 213 -11.58 -39.23 15.17
N ALA A 214 -10.38 -38.92 14.67
CA ALA A 214 -9.82 -37.58 14.60
C ALA A 214 -10.64 -36.75 13.60
N ALA A 215 -11.88 -36.40 14.00
CA ALA A 215 -12.76 -35.51 13.26
C ALA A 215 -12.04 -34.17 13.11
N ALA A 216 -11.50 -33.92 11.91
CA ALA A 216 -10.70 -32.74 11.62
C ALA A 216 -11.54 -31.49 11.91
N ALA A 217 -11.22 -30.81 13.01
CA ALA A 217 -11.98 -29.66 13.48
C ALA A 217 -11.96 -28.56 12.41
N VAL A 218 -13.07 -28.42 11.69
CA VAL A 218 -13.31 -27.28 10.80
C VAL A 218 -13.18 -26.03 11.67
N PRO A 219 -12.20 -25.14 11.40
CA PRO A 219 -11.92 -24.03 12.30
C PRO A 219 -13.16 -23.13 12.37
N ALA A 220 -13.76 -23.05 13.55
CA ALA A 220 -14.94 -22.23 13.79
C ALA A 220 -14.67 -20.80 13.31
N LYS A 221 -15.59 -20.23 12.55
CA LYS A 221 -15.52 -18.82 12.17
C LYS A 221 -15.46 -18.00 13.45
N SER A 222 -14.41 -17.19 13.61
CA SER A 222 -14.33 -16.32 14.78
C SER A 222 -15.47 -15.31 14.74
N ALA A 223 -16.28 -15.24 15.79
CA ALA A 223 -17.50 -14.42 15.81
C ALA A 223 -17.23 -12.94 15.46
N ASP A 224 -16.07 -12.41 15.88
CA ASP A 224 -15.57 -11.09 15.48
C ASP A 224 -15.62 -10.88 13.93
N ALA A 225 -15.19 -11.89 13.18
CA ALA A 225 -15.00 -11.82 11.73
C ALA A 225 -16.33 -11.89 10.96
N ASP A 226 -17.36 -12.51 11.51
CA ASP A 226 -18.71 -12.49 10.93
C ASP A 226 -19.45 -11.19 11.30
N ARG A 227 -19.31 -10.69 12.55
CA ARG A 227 -19.83 -9.37 12.95
C ARG A 227 -19.26 -8.22 12.09
N TYR A 228 -17.98 -8.27 11.74
CA TYR A 228 -17.42 -7.29 10.79
C TYR A 228 -18.05 -7.33 9.39
N ALA A 229 -18.60 -8.48 8.95
CA ALA A 229 -19.34 -8.57 7.70
C ALA A 229 -20.73 -7.92 7.82
N GLU A 230 -21.44 -8.10 8.94
CA GLU A 230 -22.71 -7.41 9.24
C GLU A 230 -22.55 -5.89 9.20
N ILE A 231 -21.55 -5.36 9.93
CA ILE A 231 -21.19 -3.94 9.95
C ILE A 231 -20.97 -3.43 8.51
N HIS A 232 -20.27 -4.20 7.67
CA HIS A 232 -20.05 -3.83 6.27
C HIS A 232 -21.35 -3.76 5.45
N GLN A 233 -22.36 -4.62 5.71
CA GLN A 233 -23.66 -4.54 5.05
C GLN A 233 -24.51 -3.37 5.59
N ALA A 234 -24.52 -3.13 6.91
CA ALA A 234 -25.18 -1.97 7.51
C ALA A 234 -24.62 -0.65 6.92
N LEU A 235 -23.30 -0.56 6.76
CA LEU A 235 -22.62 0.57 6.12
C LEU A 235 -22.87 0.70 4.59
N LYS A 236 -23.46 -0.31 3.93
CA LYS A 236 -24.03 -0.15 2.58
C LYS A 236 -25.46 0.40 2.64
N LYS A 237 -26.29 -0.09 3.57
CA LYS A 237 -27.66 0.40 3.77
C LYS A 237 -27.64 1.89 4.10
N LEU A 238 -26.88 2.29 5.13
CA LEU A 238 -26.65 3.69 5.51
C LEU A 238 -26.24 4.59 4.33
N ARG A 239 -25.43 4.08 3.39
CA ARG A 239 -25.04 4.86 2.21
C ARG A 239 -26.24 5.12 1.29
N LYS A 240 -27.04 4.10 0.99
CA LYS A 240 -28.27 4.25 0.19
C LYS A 240 -29.24 5.22 0.87
N ASP A 241 -29.42 5.06 2.18
CA ASP A 241 -30.38 5.82 2.98
C ASP A 241 -29.99 7.32 3.02
N VAL A 242 -28.72 7.64 3.30
CA VAL A 242 -28.21 9.03 3.28
C VAL A 242 -28.15 9.62 1.87
N GLU A 243 -27.80 8.83 0.85
CA GLU A 243 -27.87 9.28 -0.56
C GLU A 243 -29.33 9.54 -1.00
N ALA A 244 -30.31 8.80 -0.49
CA ALA A 244 -31.73 9.05 -0.73
C ALA A 244 -32.23 10.31 0.01
N LEU A 245 -31.89 10.46 1.30
CA LEU A 245 -32.19 11.66 2.09
C LEU A 245 -31.66 12.94 1.43
N SER A 246 -30.49 12.90 0.79
CA SER A 246 -29.93 14.06 0.07
C SER A 246 -30.66 14.46 -1.22
N LYS A 247 -31.53 13.58 -1.75
CA LYS A 247 -32.34 13.83 -2.96
C LYS A 247 -33.73 14.39 -2.64
N GLN A 248 -34.20 14.28 -1.40
CA GLN A 248 -35.50 14.80 -0.98
C GLN A 248 -35.57 16.34 -1.13
N PRO A 249 -36.72 16.91 -1.53
CA PRO A 249 -36.93 18.36 -1.52
C PRO A 249 -36.66 18.96 -0.14
N GLY A 250 -36.08 20.16 -0.10
CA GLY A 250 -35.74 20.86 1.16
C GLY A 250 -34.59 20.26 1.99
N SER A 251 -34.02 19.11 1.61
CA SER A 251 -33.02 18.41 2.41
C SER A 251 -31.74 19.24 2.65
N PRO A 252 -31.29 19.45 3.90
CA PRO A 252 -30.08 20.20 4.23
C PRO A 252 -28.78 19.50 3.78
N LEU A 253 -28.89 18.24 3.33
CA LEU A 253 -27.79 17.43 2.79
C LEU A 253 -27.58 17.63 1.28
N LYS A 254 -28.53 18.26 0.58
CA LYS A 254 -28.46 18.49 -0.87
C LYS A 254 -27.27 19.41 -1.20
N GLY A 255 -26.49 19.05 -2.22
CA GLY A 255 -25.19 19.68 -2.50
C GLY A 255 -24.11 19.22 -1.50
N LYS A 256 -24.21 19.66 -0.24
CA LYS A 256 -23.19 19.45 0.83
C LYS A 256 -22.70 18.00 0.93
N LEU A 257 -23.59 17.00 0.87
CA LEU A 257 -23.20 15.58 0.91
C LEU A 257 -22.20 15.18 -0.18
N GLY A 258 -22.35 15.75 -1.38
CA GLY A 258 -21.47 15.52 -2.53
C GLY A 258 -20.11 16.20 -2.35
N ASP A 259 -20.10 17.45 -1.91
CA ASP A 259 -18.88 18.23 -1.71
C ASP A 259 -18.03 17.69 -0.57
N MET A 260 -18.62 17.40 0.60
CA MET A 260 -17.92 16.79 1.75
C MET A 260 -17.32 15.42 1.38
N ARG A 261 -18.06 14.60 0.61
CA ARG A 261 -17.55 13.34 0.05
C ARG A 261 -16.41 13.55 -0.94
N ARG A 262 -16.46 14.60 -1.77
CA ARG A 262 -15.41 14.93 -2.75
C ARG A 262 -14.16 15.45 -2.05
N GLN A 263 -14.30 16.31 -1.03
CA GLN A 263 -13.22 16.81 -0.19
C GLN A 263 -12.47 15.65 0.47
N ILE A 264 -13.14 14.79 1.25
CA ILE A 264 -12.50 13.65 1.92
C ILE A 264 -11.77 12.73 0.93
N ARG A 265 -12.40 12.41 -0.22
CA ARG A 265 -11.75 11.59 -1.26
C ARG A 265 -10.54 12.28 -1.87
N LYS A 266 -10.60 13.59 -2.13
CA LYS A 266 -9.48 14.37 -2.67
C LYS A 266 -8.33 14.40 -1.66
N SER A 267 -8.59 14.76 -0.41
CA SER A 267 -7.56 14.84 0.64
C SER A 267 -6.84 13.50 0.85
N ILE A 268 -7.55 12.37 0.86
CA ILE A 268 -6.91 11.04 0.94
C ILE A 268 -6.08 10.72 -0.31
N GLY A 269 -6.50 11.18 -1.49
CA GLY A 269 -5.70 11.12 -2.74
C GLY A 269 -4.64 12.22 -2.89
N GLN A 270 -4.35 12.99 -1.83
CA GLN A 270 -3.27 13.97 -1.78
C GLN A 270 -2.24 13.63 -0.68
N LEU A 271 -2.32 12.44 -0.08
CA LEU A 271 -1.36 11.99 0.92
C LEU A 271 -0.06 11.52 0.26
N THR A 272 1.07 12.01 0.76
CA THR A 272 2.40 11.74 0.19
C THR A 272 3.42 11.52 1.31
N ALA A 273 4.60 11.01 0.97
CA ALA A 273 5.68 10.79 1.95
C ALA A 273 6.37 12.08 2.46
N GLY A 274 6.00 13.26 1.94
CA GLY A 274 6.63 14.53 2.27
C GLY A 274 6.39 14.97 3.72
N LYS A 275 7.47 15.34 4.44
CA LYS A 275 7.39 15.92 5.79
C LYS A 275 6.53 17.19 5.75
N GLY A 276 5.45 17.23 6.52
CA GLY A 276 4.49 18.35 6.58
C GLY A 276 3.44 18.38 5.45
N ALA A 277 3.66 17.72 4.30
CA ALA A 277 2.74 17.77 3.15
C ALA A 277 1.30 17.31 3.48
N ASN A 278 1.17 16.37 4.43
CA ASN A 278 -0.12 15.79 4.83
C ASN A 278 -0.94 16.65 5.80
N VAL A 279 -0.40 17.78 6.31
CA VAL A 279 -1.09 18.64 7.28
C VAL A 279 -2.36 19.25 6.67
N THR A 280 -2.28 19.83 5.47
CA THR A 280 -3.45 20.44 4.82
C THR A 280 -4.53 19.40 4.47
N PRO A 281 -4.22 18.24 3.83
CA PRO A 281 -5.18 17.17 3.64
C PRO A 281 -5.83 16.66 4.95
N MET A 282 -5.05 16.45 6.01
CA MET A 282 -5.57 16.01 7.30
C MET A 282 -6.49 17.07 7.93
N ASN A 283 -6.12 18.35 7.88
CA ASN A 283 -6.92 19.44 8.41
C ASN A 283 -8.25 19.57 7.64
N THR A 284 -8.24 19.44 6.31
CA THR A 284 -9.48 19.39 5.51
C THR A 284 -10.41 18.28 6.00
N ILE A 285 -9.90 17.05 6.17
CA ILE A 285 -10.73 15.92 6.65
C ILE A 285 -11.30 16.19 8.05
N ASN A 286 -10.51 16.78 8.96
CA ASN A 286 -10.96 17.11 10.31
C ASN A 286 -12.04 18.21 10.32
N VAL A 287 -11.90 19.26 9.49
CA VAL A 287 -12.95 20.28 9.32
C VAL A 287 -14.22 19.65 8.79
N THR A 288 -14.15 18.89 7.70
CA THR A 288 -15.31 18.21 7.09
C THR A 288 -16.01 17.24 8.08
N LEU A 289 -15.26 16.53 8.93
CA LEU A 289 -15.85 15.64 9.94
C LEU A 289 -16.51 16.43 11.09
N ARG A 290 -15.91 17.52 11.58
CA ARG A 290 -16.51 18.37 12.63
C ARG A 290 -17.78 19.07 12.15
N GLU A 291 -17.78 19.61 10.93
CA GLU A 291 -18.97 20.18 10.29
C GLU A 291 -20.13 19.17 10.22
N SER A 292 -19.84 17.89 10.02
CA SER A 292 -20.86 16.82 10.00
C SER A 292 -21.36 16.35 11.37
N LEU A 293 -20.70 16.75 12.45
CA LEU A 293 -21.15 16.53 13.82
C LEU A 293 -21.97 17.71 14.35
N ALA A 294 -21.56 18.96 14.03
CA ALA A 294 -22.13 20.16 14.64
C ALA A 294 -23.02 21.00 13.69
N SER A 295 -22.62 21.18 12.43
CA SER A 295 -23.14 22.28 11.59
C SER A 295 -24.14 21.82 10.52
N VAL A 296 -24.03 20.58 10.05
CA VAL A 296 -24.90 20.03 8.99
C VAL A 296 -25.87 19.02 9.59
N GLN A 297 -27.10 19.47 9.81
CA GLN A 297 -28.19 18.63 10.33
C GLN A 297 -28.40 17.39 9.45
N SER A 298 -28.46 16.23 10.10
CA SER A 298 -28.82 14.95 9.50
C SER A 298 -29.57 14.10 10.53
N PRO A 299 -30.43 13.14 10.12
CA PRO A 299 -31.14 12.30 11.07
C PRO A 299 -30.16 11.56 12.00
N PRO A 300 -30.47 11.45 13.30
CA PRO A 300 -29.65 10.68 14.23
C PRO A 300 -29.87 9.17 13.99
N ILE A 301 -28.83 8.37 14.18
CA ILE A 301 -28.86 6.91 14.01
C ILE A 301 -28.13 6.20 15.16
N ASP A 302 -28.63 5.02 15.55
CA ASP A 302 -27.92 4.11 16.46
C ASP A 302 -26.53 3.77 15.91
N VAL A 303 -25.53 3.87 16.78
CA VAL A 303 -24.12 3.61 16.49
C VAL A 303 -23.74 2.14 16.75
N GLY A 304 -24.51 1.42 17.57
CA GLY A 304 -24.32 0.01 17.90
C GLY A 304 -24.21 -0.90 16.68
N LEU A 305 -24.98 -0.61 15.63
CA LEU A 305 -24.94 -1.30 14.33
C LEU A 305 -23.60 -1.23 13.59
N TYR A 306 -22.69 -0.33 13.97
CA TYR A 306 -21.44 -0.05 13.26
C TYR A 306 -20.16 -0.37 14.04
N VAL A 307 -20.31 -0.94 15.24
CA VAL A 307 -19.19 -1.32 16.13
C VAL A 307 -19.13 -2.83 16.37
N LEU A 308 -17.93 -3.34 16.67
CA LEU A 308 -17.69 -4.77 16.89
C LEU A 308 -18.39 -5.28 18.16
N ARG A 309 -18.39 -4.45 19.22
CA ARG A 309 -18.99 -4.75 20.52
C ARG A 309 -19.86 -3.57 20.93
N ASN A 310 -21.01 -3.88 21.54
CA ASN A 310 -21.81 -2.88 22.24
C ASN A 310 -20.98 -2.23 23.36
N ARG A 311 -21.31 -0.99 23.69
CA ARG A 311 -20.53 -0.13 24.59
C ARG A 311 -21.48 0.58 25.53
N GLU A 312 -21.20 0.58 26.82
CA GLU A 312 -21.95 1.36 27.80
C GLU A 312 -21.46 2.82 27.86
N PRO A 313 -22.28 3.79 28.32
CA PRO A 313 -21.86 5.16 28.51
C PRO A 313 -20.63 5.27 29.43
N VAL A 314 -19.68 6.13 29.09
CA VAL A 314 -18.41 6.31 29.82
C VAL A 314 -18.31 7.73 30.34
N VAL A 315 -18.15 7.89 31.66
CA VAL A 315 -18.00 9.20 32.31
C VAL A 315 -16.86 10.00 31.67
N GLY A 316 -17.13 11.25 31.28
CA GLY A 316 -16.16 12.13 30.62
C GLY A 316 -15.95 11.90 29.11
N ALA A 317 -16.65 10.95 28.47
CA ALA A 317 -16.60 10.82 27.01
C ALA A 317 -17.44 11.90 26.28
N VAL A 318 -16.91 12.41 25.16
CA VAL A 318 -17.49 13.52 24.36
C VAL A 318 -18.88 13.17 23.81
N HIS A 319 -19.08 11.92 23.37
CA HIS A 319 -20.36 11.45 22.83
C HIS A 319 -20.80 10.16 23.54
N ASN A 320 -21.77 10.28 24.45
CA ASN A 320 -22.32 9.17 25.24
C ASN A 320 -23.76 8.74 24.84
N GLY A 321 -24.51 9.64 24.19
CA GLY A 321 -25.85 9.34 23.68
C GLY A 321 -25.84 8.12 22.75
N GLU A 322 -26.98 7.43 22.64
CA GLU A 322 -27.11 6.22 21.83
C GLU A 322 -26.91 6.46 20.33
N GLN A 323 -27.15 7.70 19.89
CA GLN A 323 -27.22 8.06 18.49
C GLN A 323 -26.16 9.10 18.10
N LEU A 324 -25.72 9.07 16.84
CA LEU A 324 -24.89 10.10 16.20
C LEU A 324 -25.51 10.56 14.88
N PRO A 325 -25.16 11.76 14.37
CA PRO A 325 -25.63 12.24 13.07
C PRO A 325 -25.26 11.26 11.92
N ALA A 326 -26.24 10.86 11.12
CA ALA A 326 -26.05 9.93 10.02
C ALA A 326 -24.99 10.38 9.01
N LEU A 327 -24.86 11.69 8.80
CA LEU A 327 -23.84 12.27 7.92
C LEU A 327 -22.41 11.98 8.41
N PHE A 328 -22.14 12.08 9.70
CA PHE A 328 -20.81 11.81 10.26
C PHE A 328 -20.41 10.33 10.07
N VAL A 329 -21.30 9.39 10.39
CA VAL A 329 -21.05 7.96 10.19
C VAL A 329 -20.93 7.62 8.70
N TYR A 330 -21.71 8.27 7.83
CA TYR A 330 -21.56 8.20 6.37
C TYR A 330 -20.18 8.73 5.91
N LEU A 331 -19.68 9.85 6.45
CA LEU A 331 -18.39 10.42 6.05
C LEU A 331 -17.21 9.59 6.57
N LEU A 332 -17.28 9.02 7.79
CA LEU A 332 -16.32 8.01 8.25
C LEU A 332 -16.32 6.76 7.34
N ASN A 333 -17.48 6.35 6.84
CA ASN A 333 -17.63 5.24 5.89
C ASN A 333 -17.05 5.57 4.49
N ILE A 334 -17.16 6.83 4.04
CA ILE A 334 -16.49 7.35 2.82
C ILE A 334 -14.97 7.43 3.01
N LEU A 335 -14.50 8.03 4.10
CA LEU A 335 -13.09 8.11 4.49
C LEU A 335 -12.44 6.72 4.51
N SER A 336 -13.06 5.78 5.22
CA SER A 336 -12.61 4.39 5.31
C SER A 336 -12.59 3.69 3.95
N LYS A 337 -13.52 4.02 3.03
CA LYS A 337 -13.47 3.53 1.65
C LYS A 337 -12.36 4.15 0.82
N ALA A 338 -12.00 5.41 1.06
CA ALA A 338 -10.91 6.09 0.39
C ALA A 338 -9.55 5.51 0.85
N ILE A 339 -9.38 5.28 2.16
CA ILE A 339 -8.19 4.63 2.76
C ILE A 339 -7.95 3.24 2.16
N ILE A 340 -8.98 2.37 2.15
CA ILE A 340 -8.88 1.03 1.55
C ILE A 340 -8.62 1.07 0.04
N GLY A 341 -9.20 2.05 -0.67
CA GLY A 341 -8.93 2.28 -2.08
C GLY A 341 -7.49 2.72 -2.34
N GLN A 342 -6.94 3.57 -1.48
CA GLN A 342 -5.55 4.02 -1.58
C GLN A 342 -4.57 2.87 -1.38
N PHE A 343 -4.70 2.11 -0.29
CA PHE A 343 -3.89 0.91 -0.06
C PHE A 343 -3.98 -0.10 -1.21
N ALA A 344 -5.17 -0.34 -1.77
CA ALA A 344 -5.35 -1.30 -2.85
C ALA A 344 -4.82 -0.82 -4.21
N ASN A 345 -4.69 0.49 -4.44
CA ASN A 345 -4.32 1.05 -5.75
C ASN A 345 -2.85 1.52 -5.81
N GLU A 346 -2.39 2.30 -4.82
CA GLU A 346 -1.04 2.87 -4.81
C GLU A 346 -0.07 2.01 -3.97
N GLY A 347 -0.58 1.37 -2.91
CA GLY A 347 0.19 0.49 -2.03
C GLY A 347 0.74 -0.76 -2.71
N GLY A 348 0.16 -1.19 -3.83
CA GLY A 348 0.66 -2.32 -4.64
C GLY A 348 1.92 -1.98 -5.41
N ALA A 349 1.92 -0.85 -6.12
CA ALA A 349 3.08 -0.37 -6.88
C ALA A 349 4.19 0.18 -5.97
N ASN A 350 3.83 0.77 -4.82
CA ASN A 350 4.80 1.25 -3.84
C ASN A 350 4.25 1.10 -2.42
N THR A 351 4.69 0.07 -1.69
CA THR A 351 4.28 -0.19 -0.30
C THR A 351 4.60 0.97 0.66
N LYS A 352 5.60 1.81 0.36
CA LYS A 352 5.95 2.99 1.17
C LYS A 352 4.85 4.08 1.12
N SER A 353 3.96 4.07 0.12
CA SER A 353 2.78 4.96 0.07
C SER A 353 1.76 4.66 1.19
N ALA A 354 1.76 3.45 1.75
CA ALA A 354 0.88 3.07 2.84
C ALA A 354 1.20 3.81 4.16
N GLU A 355 2.45 4.24 4.35
CA GLU A 355 2.91 4.92 5.58
C GLU A 355 2.14 6.23 5.87
N PRO A 356 2.11 7.24 4.98
CA PRO A 356 1.36 8.48 5.24
C PRO A 356 -0.16 8.26 5.38
N VAL A 357 -0.73 7.31 4.64
CA VAL A 357 -2.14 6.93 4.78
C VAL A 357 -2.40 6.31 6.15
N GLY A 358 -1.50 5.47 6.64
CA GLY A 358 -1.53 4.89 7.99
C GLY A 358 -1.41 5.93 9.11
N ILE A 359 -0.52 6.92 8.95
CA ILE A 359 -0.37 8.06 9.88
C ILE A 359 -1.70 8.82 9.99
N VAL A 360 -2.26 9.29 8.88
CA VAL A 360 -3.49 10.11 8.88
C VAL A 360 -4.69 9.30 9.37
N THR A 361 -4.78 8.02 9.02
CA THR A 361 -5.79 7.10 9.57
C THR A 361 -5.70 7.04 11.10
N ALA A 362 -4.51 6.75 11.64
CA ALA A 362 -4.30 6.67 13.08
C ALA A 362 -4.58 8.00 13.79
N GLN A 363 -4.20 9.14 13.21
CA GLN A 363 -4.43 10.47 13.77
C GLN A 363 -5.90 10.90 13.81
N ILE A 364 -6.69 10.52 12.80
CA ILE A 364 -8.15 10.76 12.77
C ILE A 364 -8.86 9.84 13.75
N PHE A 365 -8.67 8.51 13.65
CA PHE A 365 -9.40 7.55 14.50
C PHE A 365 -9.00 7.60 15.99
N SER A 366 -7.86 8.21 16.33
CA SER A 366 -7.45 8.50 17.72
C SER A 366 -7.99 9.84 18.26
N ASN A 367 -8.69 10.64 17.46
CA ASN A 367 -9.24 11.91 17.92
C ASN A 367 -10.47 11.73 18.82
N LYS A 368 -10.44 12.33 20.01
CA LYS A 368 -11.51 12.18 21.03
C LYS A 368 -12.85 12.77 20.56
N ASP A 369 -12.82 13.83 19.73
CA ASP A 369 -13.99 14.41 19.07
C ASP A 369 -14.78 13.40 18.21
N TYR A 370 -14.15 12.29 17.80
CA TYR A 370 -14.73 11.26 16.92
C TYR A 370 -14.95 9.92 17.65
N HIS A 371 -14.84 9.90 18.98
CA HIS A 371 -15.03 8.71 19.80
C HIS A 371 -16.48 8.63 20.29
N TRP A 372 -17.05 7.43 20.22
CA TRP A 372 -18.38 7.13 20.76
C TRP A 372 -18.24 6.21 21.97
N ARG A 373 -18.83 6.63 23.09
CA ARG A 373 -18.71 5.99 24.41
C ARG A 373 -17.25 5.70 24.78
N GLY A 374 -16.42 6.74 24.66
CA GLY A 374 -14.99 6.74 25.00
C GLY A 374 -14.07 5.96 24.04
N VAL A 375 -14.59 5.35 22.98
CA VAL A 375 -13.84 4.42 22.12
C VAL A 375 -13.96 4.83 20.64
N SER A 376 -12.89 4.58 19.86
CA SER A 376 -12.82 4.86 18.42
C SER A 376 -13.91 4.13 17.61
N LEU A 377 -14.32 4.72 16.49
CA LEU A 377 -15.19 4.10 15.48
C LEU A 377 -14.40 3.37 14.36
N ILE A 378 -13.18 2.91 14.68
CA ILE A 378 -12.27 2.20 13.77
C ILE A 378 -12.91 0.96 13.11
N ASP A 379 -13.91 0.34 13.75
CA ASP A 379 -14.68 -0.80 13.22
C ASP A 379 -15.29 -0.52 11.82
N ILE A 380 -15.59 0.76 11.52
CA ILE A 380 -16.07 1.24 10.21
C ILE A 380 -15.01 1.06 9.11
N LEU A 381 -13.72 1.04 9.46
CA LEU A 381 -12.59 0.74 8.59
C LEU A 381 -12.23 -0.76 8.62
N ILE A 382 -12.18 -1.39 9.80
CA ILE A 382 -11.79 -2.81 9.94
C ILE A 382 -12.79 -3.73 9.24
N SER A 383 -14.09 -3.42 9.29
CA SER A 383 -15.15 -4.07 8.49
C SER A 383 -14.88 -4.04 6.97
N LYS A 384 -14.08 -3.09 6.48
CA LYS A 384 -13.69 -3.00 5.06
C LYS A 384 -12.40 -3.75 4.77
N PHE A 385 -11.42 -3.73 5.67
CA PHE A 385 -10.27 -4.64 5.61
C PHE A 385 -10.72 -6.10 5.58
N ARG A 386 -11.68 -6.48 6.46
CA ARG A 386 -12.29 -7.82 6.54
C ARG A 386 -12.85 -8.35 5.21
N VAL A 387 -13.31 -7.46 4.34
CA VAL A 387 -13.91 -7.78 3.04
C VAL A 387 -12.94 -7.56 1.88
N ALA A 388 -12.03 -6.59 1.97
CA ALA A 388 -11.05 -6.28 0.94
C ALA A 388 -9.81 -7.19 0.97
N CYS A 389 -9.40 -7.65 2.16
CA CYS A 389 -8.31 -8.60 2.39
C CYS A 389 -8.70 -9.58 3.53
N PRO A 390 -9.59 -10.56 3.27
CA PRO A 390 -10.09 -11.52 4.26
C PRO A 390 -9.02 -12.37 4.97
N VAL A 391 -7.86 -12.59 4.35
CA VAL A 391 -6.80 -13.47 4.90
C VAL A 391 -6.18 -12.92 6.18
N LEU A 392 -6.19 -11.59 6.38
CA LEU A 392 -5.80 -10.90 7.61
C LEU A 392 -6.69 -11.26 8.83
N PHE A 393 -7.84 -11.90 8.57
CA PHE A 393 -8.84 -12.29 9.56
C PHE A 393 -9.04 -13.82 9.58
N GLY A 394 -8.02 -14.57 9.12
CA GLY A 394 -8.02 -16.03 9.10
C GLY A 394 -8.95 -16.68 8.07
N SER A 395 -9.50 -15.92 7.11
CA SER A 395 -10.21 -16.52 5.98
C SER A 395 -9.23 -17.24 5.06
N ARG A 396 -9.61 -18.42 4.58
CA ARG A 396 -8.77 -19.34 3.77
C ARG A 396 -9.57 -19.79 2.55
N GLY A 397 -8.89 -20.12 1.45
CA GLY A 397 -9.56 -20.54 0.22
C GLY A 397 -8.60 -20.84 -0.92
N ASN A 398 -8.95 -21.86 -1.71
CA ASN A 398 -8.18 -22.31 -2.88
C ASN A 398 -8.42 -21.39 -4.08
N ASP A 399 -7.38 -20.71 -4.54
CA ASP A 399 -7.37 -19.76 -5.67
C ASP A 399 -7.76 -20.36 -7.03
N LYS A 400 -7.74 -21.68 -7.18
CA LYS A 400 -8.25 -22.40 -8.37
C LYS A 400 -9.77 -22.52 -8.39
N THR A 401 -10.46 -22.23 -7.28
CA THR A 401 -11.93 -22.39 -7.14
C THR A 401 -12.63 -21.03 -7.05
N GLN A 402 -13.84 -20.89 -7.61
CA GLN A 402 -14.59 -19.63 -7.52
C GLN A 402 -14.93 -19.25 -6.06
N ALA A 403 -15.33 -20.24 -5.25
CA ALA A 403 -15.61 -20.04 -3.83
C ALA A 403 -14.36 -19.65 -3.04
N GLY A 404 -13.20 -20.28 -3.31
CA GLY A 404 -11.93 -19.95 -2.68
C GLY A 404 -11.43 -18.55 -3.06
N ARG A 405 -11.54 -18.16 -4.34
CA ARG A 405 -11.28 -16.78 -4.80
C ARG A 405 -12.13 -15.76 -4.04
N GLN A 406 -13.42 -16.03 -3.86
CA GLN A 406 -14.29 -15.17 -3.06
C GLN A 406 -13.86 -15.13 -1.58
N ALA A 407 -13.49 -16.27 -1.00
CA ALA A 407 -13.07 -16.38 0.41
C ALA A 407 -11.75 -15.64 0.72
N ILE A 408 -10.84 -15.50 -0.25
CA ILE A 408 -9.57 -14.76 -0.11
C ILE A 408 -9.66 -13.30 -0.59
N GLY A 409 -10.84 -12.80 -0.97
CA GLY A 409 -11.05 -11.39 -1.34
C GLY A 409 -10.62 -11.03 -2.76
N TRP A 410 -10.54 -12.02 -3.66
CA TRP A 410 -10.36 -11.78 -5.09
C TRP A 410 -11.52 -10.94 -5.61
N ARG A 411 -11.22 -9.86 -6.34
CA ARG A 411 -12.24 -8.94 -6.83
C ARG A 411 -12.84 -9.43 -8.16
N LYS A 412 -14.13 -9.14 -8.36
CA LYS A 412 -14.75 -9.13 -9.69
C LYS A 412 -14.91 -7.72 -10.23
N GLU A 413 -14.64 -7.56 -11.52
CA GLU A 413 -14.86 -6.36 -12.32
C GLU A 413 -15.64 -6.81 -13.57
N ASP A 414 -16.75 -6.13 -13.84
CA ASP A 414 -17.71 -6.45 -14.92
C ASP A 414 -18.09 -7.95 -15.01
N GLY A 415 -18.31 -8.56 -13.84
CA GLY A 415 -18.68 -9.97 -13.67
C GLY A 415 -17.52 -10.97 -13.68
N ASN A 416 -16.39 -10.58 -14.28
CA ASN A 416 -15.19 -11.39 -14.44
C ASN A 416 -14.24 -11.24 -13.25
N TRP A 417 -13.39 -12.23 -12.99
CA TRP A 417 -12.32 -12.10 -11.99
C TRP A 417 -11.21 -11.20 -12.52
N ILE A 418 -10.67 -10.30 -11.69
CA ILE A 418 -9.49 -9.51 -12.08
C ILE A 418 -8.27 -10.42 -12.34
N PRO A 419 -7.29 -10.01 -13.15
CA PRO A 419 -6.04 -10.76 -13.35
C PRO A 419 -5.32 -11.05 -12.03
N GLU A 420 -4.56 -12.14 -11.99
CA GLU A 420 -3.84 -12.54 -10.77
C GLU A 420 -2.85 -11.47 -10.30
N GLN A 421 -2.09 -10.84 -11.21
CA GLN A 421 -1.18 -9.75 -10.85
C GLN A 421 -1.94 -8.59 -10.17
N ALA A 422 -3.04 -8.13 -10.76
CA ALA A 422 -3.86 -7.06 -10.19
C ALA A 422 -4.51 -7.45 -8.83
N HIS A 423 -4.75 -8.73 -8.57
CA HIS A 423 -5.13 -9.21 -7.24
C HIS A 423 -3.95 -9.16 -6.27
N ASN A 424 -2.78 -9.65 -6.70
CA ASN A 424 -1.55 -9.69 -5.92
C ASN A 424 -1.04 -8.29 -5.53
N ASP A 425 -1.13 -7.31 -6.44
CA ASP A 425 -0.77 -5.91 -6.18
C ASP A 425 -1.70 -5.30 -5.12
N ARG A 426 -3.02 -5.49 -5.26
CA ARG A 426 -4.01 -5.04 -4.28
C ARG A 426 -3.77 -5.66 -2.90
N MET A 427 -3.44 -6.94 -2.85
CA MET A 427 -3.18 -7.68 -1.62
C MET A 427 -1.86 -7.23 -0.96
N THR A 428 -0.83 -6.98 -1.77
CA THR A 428 0.44 -6.37 -1.34
C THR A 428 0.18 -5.05 -0.63
N GLY A 429 -0.51 -4.11 -1.29
CA GLY A 429 -0.80 -2.80 -0.70
C GLY A 429 -1.73 -2.84 0.51
N LEU A 430 -2.69 -3.76 0.55
CA LEU A 430 -3.57 -3.95 1.72
C LEU A 430 -2.84 -4.55 2.93
N GLY A 431 -1.88 -5.47 2.75
CA GLY A 431 -1.04 -5.99 3.84
C GLY A 431 -0.13 -4.91 4.44
N ALA A 432 0.54 -4.13 3.58
CA ALA A 432 1.34 -2.97 4.00
C ALA A 432 0.48 -1.90 4.71
N GLY A 433 -0.71 -1.61 4.19
CA GLY A 433 -1.67 -0.69 4.80
C GLY A 433 -2.18 -1.12 6.17
N PHE A 434 -2.38 -2.42 6.37
CA PHE A 434 -2.76 -2.98 7.66
C PHE A 434 -1.61 -2.85 8.68
N ALA A 435 -0.37 -3.17 8.28
CA ALA A 435 0.82 -2.99 9.12
C ALA A 435 1.06 -1.51 9.49
N ALA A 436 0.91 -0.60 8.52
CA ALA A 436 1.06 0.85 8.70
C ALA A 436 -0.03 1.48 9.59
N ILE A 437 -1.08 0.75 9.97
CA ILE A 437 -2.08 1.15 10.96
C ILE A 437 -1.83 0.44 12.30
N ALA A 438 -1.69 -0.89 12.28
CA ALA A 438 -1.64 -1.70 13.50
C ALA A 438 -0.32 -1.57 14.29
N LEU A 439 0.80 -1.32 13.60
CA LEU A 439 2.12 -1.13 14.23
C LEU A 439 2.43 0.35 14.50
N ARG A 440 1.41 1.15 14.84
CA ARG A 440 1.58 2.55 15.27
C ARG A 440 1.93 2.63 16.75
N ASP A 441 3.05 3.28 17.05
CA ASP A 441 3.39 3.64 18.42
C ASP A 441 2.60 4.88 18.87
N PHE A 442 2.03 4.78 20.07
CA PHE A 442 1.30 5.84 20.77
C PHE A 442 1.88 6.06 22.19
N SER A 443 2.97 5.40 22.57
CA SER A 443 3.61 5.51 23.89
C SER A 443 3.94 6.96 24.29
N LYS A 444 4.26 7.80 23.30
CA LYS A 444 4.60 9.22 23.44
C LYS A 444 3.42 10.17 23.14
N ALA A 445 2.19 9.66 23.05
CA ALA A 445 1.02 10.42 22.66
C ALA A 445 -0.08 10.38 23.74
N SER A 446 -0.73 11.52 23.99
CA SER A 446 -1.88 11.65 24.92
C SER A 446 -3.21 11.08 24.37
N LYS A 447 -3.13 10.29 23.29
CA LYS A 447 -4.26 9.68 22.58
C LYS A 447 -4.14 8.16 22.63
N THR A 448 -5.27 7.48 22.86
CA THR A 448 -5.34 6.01 22.79
C THR A 448 -5.11 5.52 21.36
N ASN A 449 -4.30 4.47 21.17
CA ASN A 449 -4.16 3.80 19.88
C ASN A 449 -5.52 3.19 19.45
N PRO A 450 -6.08 3.56 18.29
CA PRO A 450 -7.38 3.06 17.84
C PRO A 450 -7.32 1.60 17.37
N TYR A 451 -6.15 1.07 17.01
CA TYR A 451 -5.99 -0.30 16.53
C TYR A 451 -4.63 -0.88 16.98
N PRO A 452 -4.54 -1.43 18.21
CA PRO A 452 -3.25 -1.77 18.81
C PRO A 452 -2.51 -2.95 18.11
N PRO A 453 -1.18 -3.07 18.32
CA PRO A 453 -0.32 -4.11 17.73
C PRO A 453 -0.77 -5.56 17.96
N THR A 454 -1.59 -5.82 18.98
CA THR A 454 -2.19 -7.15 19.23
C THR A 454 -3.02 -7.64 18.05
N ASN A 455 -3.58 -6.74 17.23
CA ASN A 455 -4.28 -7.09 16.00
C ASN A 455 -3.32 -7.47 14.87
N TYR A 456 -2.11 -6.90 14.81
CA TYR A 456 -1.06 -7.34 13.89
C TYR A 456 -0.59 -8.75 14.25
N TRP A 457 -0.33 -9.00 15.53
CA TRP A 457 -0.01 -10.34 16.04
C TRP A 457 -1.12 -11.36 15.72
N LYS A 458 -2.39 -11.03 16.00
CA LYS A 458 -3.54 -11.90 15.69
C LYS A 458 -3.64 -12.23 14.20
N ALA A 459 -3.46 -11.24 13.31
CA ALA A 459 -3.50 -11.44 11.86
C ALA A 459 -2.33 -12.33 11.35
N MET A 460 -1.10 -12.04 11.79
CA MET A 460 0.07 -12.85 11.44
C MET A 460 -0.09 -14.30 11.90
N ALA A 461 -0.50 -14.51 13.16
CA ALA A 461 -0.75 -15.84 13.72
C ALA A 461 -1.84 -16.61 12.95
N GLN A 462 -2.93 -15.95 12.55
CA GLN A 462 -4.00 -16.56 11.76
C GLN A 462 -3.54 -17.03 10.37
N ILE A 463 -2.57 -16.33 9.76
CA ILE A 463 -1.95 -16.71 8.49
C ILE A 463 -0.98 -17.89 8.69
N VAL A 464 0.05 -17.76 9.55
CA VAL A 464 1.12 -18.78 9.66
C VAL A 464 0.66 -20.12 10.24
N ASN A 465 -0.42 -20.10 11.03
CA ASN A 465 -1.11 -21.27 11.56
C ASN A 465 -2.22 -21.78 10.61
N SER A 466 -2.08 -21.57 9.30
CA SER A 466 -2.93 -22.19 8.29
C SER A 466 -2.49 -23.63 8.00
N PRO A 467 -3.41 -24.62 7.95
CA PRO A 467 -3.09 -25.97 7.48
C PRO A 467 -2.55 -25.93 6.05
N PRO A 468 -1.49 -26.70 5.68
CA PRO A 468 -0.85 -26.63 4.37
C PRO A 468 -1.82 -26.69 3.18
N GLN A 469 -2.80 -27.61 3.24
CA GLN A 469 -3.84 -27.81 2.22
C GLN A 469 -4.85 -26.64 2.07
N LEU A 470 -4.76 -25.61 2.91
CA LEU A 470 -5.57 -24.39 2.85
C LEU A 470 -4.74 -23.11 2.66
N ILE A 471 -3.41 -23.22 2.47
CA ILE A 471 -2.57 -22.08 2.12
C ILE A 471 -2.75 -21.73 0.64
N SER A 472 -2.75 -20.43 0.31
CA SER A 472 -2.89 -19.93 -1.06
C SER A 472 -1.87 -18.84 -1.36
N ASN A 473 -1.66 -18.54 -2.66
CA ASN A 473 -0.66 -17.56 -3.11
C ASN A 473 -0.84 -16.19 -2.38
N THR A 474 -2.09 -15.78 -2.22
CA THR A 474 -2.50 -14.55 -1.50
C THR A 474 -2.01 -14.48 -0.05
N GLN A 475 -1.94 -15.60 0.67
CA GLN A 475 -1.48 -15.59 2.07
C GLN A 475 0.02 -15.25 2.17
N TYR A 476 0.85 -15.82 1.30
CA TYR A 476 2.29 -15.51 1.27
C TYR A 476 2.56 -14.05 0.89
N ILE A 477 1.81 -13.52 -0.08
CA ILE A 477 1.92 -12.14 -0.56
C ILE A 477 1.56 -11.12 0.54
N VAL A 478 0.42 -11.33 1.23
CA VAL A 478 -0.01 -10.46 2.34
C VAL A 478 0.95 -10.56 3.52
N LEU A 479 1.45 -11.77 3.84
CA LEU A 479 2.43 -11.94 4.91
C LEU A 479 3.74 -11.21 4.59
N LYS A 480 4.20 -11.24 3.33
CA LYS A 480 5.38 -10.47 2.91
C LYS A 480 5.16 -8.99 3.14
N SER A 481 4.08 -8.42 2.60
CA SER A 481 3.86 -6.97 2.64
C SER A 481 3.46 -6.43 4.02
N MET A 482 2.94 -7.29 4.92
CA MET A 482 2.80 -6.96 6.34
C MET A 482 4.15 -6.76 7.04
N ILE A 483 5.15 -7.56 6.69
CA ILE A 483 6.46 -7.62 7.36
C ILE A 483 7.44 -6.61 6.76
N ASP A 484 7.43 -6.48 5.44
CA ASP A 484 8.36 -5.65 4.66
C ASP A 484 8.23 -4.16 5.03
N GLY A 485 9.36 -3.53 5.40
CA GLY A 485 9.42 -2.17 5.94
C GLY A 485 8.86 -1.97 7.36
N HIS A 486 8.37 -3.03 8.01
CA HIS A 486 7.67 -2.98 9.30
C HIS A 486 8.35 -3.79 10.41
N GLN A 487 9.40 -4.55 10.08
CA GLN A 487 10.12 -5.48 10.97
C GLN A 487 10.49 -4.84 12.31
N GLN A 488 11.20 -3.71 12.27
CA GLN A 488 11.69 -3.04 13.47
C GLN A 488 10.56 -2.56 14.39
N ARG A 489 9.41 -2.14 13.83
CA ARG A 489 8.24 -1.74 14.63
C ARG A 489 7.65 -2.94 15.36
N PHE A 490 7.55 -4.09 14.69
CA PHE A 490 7.07 -5.32 15.30
C PHE A 490 8.00 -5.81 16.42
N ILE A 491 9.32 -5.74 16.20
CA ILE A 491 10.35 -6.05 17.21
C ILE A 491 10.26 -5.08 18.40
N ASN A 492 10.07 -3.78 18.16
CA ASN A 492 9.95 -2.78 19.24
C ASN A 492 8.72 -3.01 20.16
N PHE A 493 7.67 -3.70 19.71
CA PHE A 493 6.50 -4.02 20.55
C PHE A 493 6.58 -5.37 21.26
N TYR A 494 7.33 -6.34 20.72
CA TYR A 494 7.28 -7.75 21.16
C TYR A 494 8.64 -8.40 21.43
N GLY A 495 9.75 -7.72 21.16
CA GLY A 495 11.11 -8.20 21.38
C GLY A 495 11.35 -9.60 20.80
N ASN A 496 11.86 -10.49 21.63
CA ASN A 496 12.17 -11.88 21.26
C ASN A 496 10.94 -12.66 20.74
N ALA A 497 9.73 -12.31 21.17
CA ALA A 497 8.51 -12.95 20.66
C ALA A 497 8.23 -12.57 19.19
N ALA A 498 8.54 -11.33 18.79
CA ALA A 498 8.51 -10.95 17.36
C ALA A 498 9.58 -11.68 16.55
N LEU A 499 10.79 -11.92 17.11
CA LEU A 499 11.84 -12.69 16.42
C LEU A 499 11.40 -14.14 16.16
N ALA A 500 10.81 -14.81 17.16
CA ALA A 500 10.24 -16.14 16.99
C ALA A 500 9.10 -16.15 15.95
N ALA A 501 8.22 -15.14 15.96
CA ALA A 501 7.15 -15.01 14.98
C ALA A 501 7.66 -14.73 13.56
N LEU A 502 8.74 -13.94 13.39
CA LEU A 502 9.39 -13.69 12.10
C LEU A 502 10.07 -14.95 11.55
N ARG A 503 10.76 -15.73 12.38
CA ARG A 503 11.30 -17.06 12.02
C ARG A 503 10.18 -18.00 11.53
N LEU A 504 9.09 -18.11 12.30
CA LEU A 504 7.92 -18.91 11.92
C LEU A 504 7.31 -18.43 10.59
N ALA A 505 7.22 -17.12 10.38
CA ALA A 505 6.62 -16.52 9.18
C ALA A 505 7.48 -16.62 7.90
N LEU A 506 8.82 -16.58 8.03
CA LEU A 506 9.75 -16.41 6.91
C LEU A 506 10.63 -17.63 6.64
N VAL A 507 10.81 -18.52 7.60
CA VAL A 507 11.65 -19.73 7.46
C VAL A 507 10.80 -20.99 7.49
N GLU A 508 9.83 -21.11 8.41
CA GLU A 508 9.02 -22.32 8.56
C GLU A 508 7.74 -22.32 7.70
N PHE A 509 7.02 -21.20 7.65
CA PHE A 509 5.79 -21.10 6.86
C PHE A 509 5.99 -21.29 5.34
N PRO A 510 7.09 -20.80 4.72
CA PRO A 510 7.39 -21.11 3.31
C PRO A 510 7.69 -22.58 3.05
N ARG A 511 8.27 -23.32 4.01
CA ARG A 511 8.51 -24.78 3.90
C ARG A 511 7.22 -25.61 3.84
N LYS A 512 6.06 -25.01 4.15
CA LYS A 512 4.72 -25.63 4.00
C LYS A 512 4.18 -25.51 2.56
N ALA A 513 4.87 -24.79 1.66
CA ALA A 513 4.45 -24.59 0.28
C ALA A 513 4.76 -25.80 -0.61
N PRO A 514 4.00 -26.02 -1.71
CA PRO A 514 4.43 -26.91 -2.78
C PRO A 514 5.69 -26.35 -3.47
N ALA A 515 6.53 -27.24 -4.01
CA ALA A 515 7.73 -26.87 -4.75
C ALA A 515 7.39 -25.93 -5.93
N GLY A 516 8.21 -24.90 -6.13
CA GLY A 516 8.02 -23.88 -7.18
C GLY A 516 7.07 -22.71 -6.82
N ALA A 517 6.52 -22.66 -5.60
CA ALA A 517 5.68 -21.54 -5.15
C ALA A 517 6.46 -20.23 -5.01
N THR A 518 6.43 -19.38 -6.03
CA THR A 518 7.24 -18.15 -6.14
C THR A 518 7.03 -17.16 -4.99
N ALA A 519 5.78 -16.95 -4.53
CA ALA A 519 5.52 -16.05 -3.40
C ALA A 519 5.98 -16.62 -2.04
N ALA A 520 6.03 -17.95 -1.89
CA ALA A 520 6.64 -18.56 -0.71
C ALA A 520 8.16 -18.32 -0.72
N GLN A 521 8.81 -18.52 -1.87
CA GLN A 521 10.24 -18.21 -2.03
C GLN A 521 10.54 -16.72 -1.78
N ALA A 522 9.62 -15.81 -2.10
CA ALA A 522 9.74 -14.38 -1.83
C ALA A 522 9.71 -14.00 -0.34
N LEU A 523 9.28 -14.91 0.55
CA LEU A 523 9.43 -14.77 2.01
C LEU A 523 10.81 -15.23 2.48
N SER A 524 11.32 -16.35 1.95
CA SER A 524 12.70 -16.82 2.20
C SER A 524 13.71 -15.74 1.81
N VAL A 525 13.57 -15.16 0.62
CA VAL A 525 14.41 -14.04 0.14
C VAL A 525 14.26 -12.80 1.03
N LEU A 526 13.11 -12.57 1.66
CA LEU A 526 12.94 -11.47 2.62
C LEU A 526 13.72 -11.74 3.93
N ALA A 527 13.86 -12.99 4.38
CA ALA A 527 14.74 -13.34 5.50
C ALA A 527 16.22 -13.11 5.14
N ASP A 528 16.66 -13.53 3.95
CA ASP A 528 18.02 -13.29 3.47
C ASP A 528 18.36 -11.79 3.41
N VAL A 529 17.39 -10.97 2.95
CA VAL A 529 17.49 -9.50 2.93
C VAL A 529 17.57 -8.92 4.35
N MET A 530 16.78 -9.39 5.32
CA MET A 530 16.92 -8.95 6.73
C MET A 530 18.29 -9.30 7.34
N ARG A 531 18.79 -10.50 7.04
CA ARG A 531 20.09 -10.97 7.50
C ARG A 531 21.22 -10.10 6.95
N ARG A 532 21.14 -9.73 5.67
CA ARG A 532 22.12 -8.86 4.99
C ARG A 532 22.03 -7.39 5.42
N ASP A 533 20.82 -6.82 5.43
CA ASP A 533 20.62 -5.36 5.56
C ASP A 533 20.41 -4.88 7.00
N SER A 534 20.10 -5.80 7.93
CA SER A 534 19.86 -5.48 9.35
C SER A 534 20.65 -6.36 10.31
N GLY A 535 21.51 -7.27 9.81
CA GLY A 535 22.23 -8.25 10.62
C GLY A 535 21.34 -9.27 11.33
N LEU A 536 20.03 -9.32 10.99
CA LEU A 536 19.06 -10.10 11.73
C LEU A 536 19.03 -11.55 11.25
N ASP A 537 19.76 -12.42 11.93
CA ASP A 537 19.71 -13.85 11.67
C ASP A 537 18.43 -14.48 12.24
N LEU A 538 17.74 -15.27 11.40
CA LEU A 538 16.50 -15.97 11.72
C LEU A 538 16.62 -17.49 11.50
N SER A 539 17.83 -18.00 11.15
CA SER A 539 18.06 -19.37 10.65
C SER A 539 17.82 -20.50 11.65
#